data_AF-A0A1Y2N5A0-F1
#
_entry.id   AF-A0A1Y2N5A0-F1
#
_cell.length_a   1.000
_cell.length_b   1.000
_cell.length_c   1.000
_cell.angle_alpha   90.00
_cell.angle_beta   90.00
_cell.angle_gamma   90.00
#
_symmetry.space_group_name_H-M   'P 1'
#
loop_
_entity.id
_entity.type
_entity.pdbx_description
1 polymer ?
#
loop_
_entity_poly.entity_id
_entity_poly.type
_entity_poly.pdbx_seq_one_letter_code
_entity_poly.pdbx_strand_id
1 'polypeptide(L)'
;MSAGKAHEADGPEVLTLTSVIDRLAHKVTDVELCAPHATRTGRYEALCGHLVSPAPLVAADGTPCRRCVELDPTPTVTTPRRRGGWLGRLLPA
;
A
#
# COMPACT_ATOMS: atom_id res chain seq x y z
N MET A 1 -10.52 -13.98 29.40
CA MET A 1 -9.28 -14.24 28.66
C MET A 1 -9.68 -14.83 27.29
N SER A 2 -10.13 -14.01 26.35
CA SER A 2 -10.47 -14.50 25.01
C SER A 2 -9.19 -14.47 24.18
N ALA A 3 -8.68 -15.65 23.83
CA ALA A 3 -7.63 -15.78 22.83
C ALA A 3 -8.16 -15.14 21.53
N GLY A 4 -7.51 -14.06 21.09
CA GLY A 4 -7.78 -13.48 19.78
C GLY A 4 -7.57 -14.57 18.74
N LYS A 5 -8.58 -14.82 17.90
CA LYS A 5 -8.46 -15.69 16.74
C LYS A 5 -7.22 -15.25 15.96
N ALA A 6 -6.24 -16.14 15.82
CA ALA A 6 -5.14 -15.94 14.88
C ALA A 6 -5.77 -15.67 13.51
N HIS A 7 -5.45 -14.53 12.93
CA HIS A 7 -5.92 -14.08 11.62
C HIS A 7 -5.15 -14.87 10.55
N GLU A 8 -5.33 -16.19 10.50
CA GLU A 8 -4.55 -17.10 9.64
C GLU A 8 -5.11 -17.19 8.20
N ALA A 9 -5.81 -16.14 7.75
CA ALA A 9 -6.43 -16.07 6.42
C ALA A 9 -6.50 -14.66 5.82
N ASP A 10 -5.71 -13.71 6.33
CA ASP A 10 -5.53 -12.39 5.72
C ASP A 10 -4.06 -12.28 5.32
N GLY A 11 -3.76 -11.78 4.12
CA GLY A 11 -2.38 -11.64 3.65
C GLY A 11 -1.54 -10.77 4.60
N PRO A 12 -0.21 -10.76 4.48
CA PRO A 12 0.62 -9.89 5.31
C PRO A 12 0.17 -8.43 5.14
N GLU A 13 -0.07 -7.74 6.25
CA GLU A 13 -0.50 -6.35 6.23
C GLU A 13 0.65 -5.47 5.72
N VAL A 14 0.38 -4.64 4.71
CA VAL A 14 1.37 -3.79 4.07
C VAL A 14 1.04 -2.32 4.24
N LEU A 15 2.05 -1.54 4.59
CA LEU A 15 2.00 -0.10 4.79
C LEU A 15 2.81 0.61 3.70
N THR A 16 2.31 1.76 3.25
CA THR A 16 3.00 2.56 2.23
C THR A 16 3.85 3.64 2.88
N LEU A 17 5.14 3.67 2.56
CA LEU A 17 6.11 4.66 3.06
C LEU A 17 6.87 5.31 1.89
N THR A 18 6.95 6.65 1.92
CA THR A 18 7.74 7.39 0.93
C THR A 18 9.20 7.46 1.36
N SER A 19 10.13 7.13 0.46
CA SER A 19 11.57 7.24 0.72
C SER A 19 12.09 8.63 0.38
N VAL A 20 12.89 9.24 1.27
CA VAL A 20 13.57 10.53 0.96
C VAL A 20 14.67 10.39 -0.09
N ILE A 21 15.12 9.16 -0.35
CA ILE A 21 16.26 8.89 -1.24
C ILE A 21 15.82 8.92 -2.71
N ASP A 22 14.79 8.15 -3.06
CA ASP A 22 14.30 8.02 -4.44
C ASP A 22 12.96 8.72 -4.69
N ARG A 23 12.33 9.24 -3.63
CA ARG A 23 11.03 9.93 -3.65
C ARG A 23 9.87 9.07 -4.15
N LEU A 24 10.02 7.75 -4.09
CA LEU A 24 8.97 6.80 -4.40
C LEU A 24 8.28 6.31 -3.12
N ALA A 25 7.00 6.00 -3.25
CA ALA A 25 6.19 5.36 -2.22
C ALA A 25 6.32 3.83 -2.35
N HIS A 26 6.92 3.21 -1.33
CA HIS A 26 7.20 1.79 -1.26
C HIS A 26 6.27 1.09 -0.27
N LYS A 27 6.04 -0.22 -0.46
CA LYS A 27 5.25 -1.03 0.47
C LYS A 27 6.17 -1.81 1.38
N VAL A 28 5.88 -1.78 2.68
CA VAL A 28 6.64 -2.43 3.75
C VAL A 28 5.66 -3.27 4.56
N THR A 29 6.04 -4.49 4.96
CA THR A 29 5.18 -5.32 5.80
C THR A 29 5.17 -4.83 7.25
N ASP A 30 4.07 -5.06 7.95
CA ASP A 30 3.96 -4.83 9.40
C ASP A 30 5.09 -5.50 10.21
N VAL A 31 5.46 -6.73 9.84
CA VAL A 31 6.56 -7.50 10.44
C VAL A 31 7.88 -6.75 10.31
N GLU A 32 8.15 -6.17 9.15
CA GLU A 32 9.38 -5.42 8.90
C GLU A 32 9.43 -4.12 9.70
N LEU A 33 8.30 -3.43 9.89
CA LEU A 33 8.25 -2.23 10.74
C LEU A 33 8.65 -2.53 12.19
N CYS A 34 8.35 -3.74 12.66
CA CYS A 34 8.66 -4.21 14.01
C CYS A 34 10.03 -4.90 14.11
N ALA A 35 10.77 -5.03 13.00
CA ALA A 35 12.00 -5.79 12.99
C ALA A 35 13.11 -5.13 13.84
N PRO A 36 14.00 -5.92 14.49
CA PRO A 36 15.06 -5.36 15.32
C PRO A 36 16.03 -4.42 14.60
N HIS A 37 16.28 -4.61 13.30
CA HIS A 37 17.12 -3.67 12.55
C HIS A 37 16.39 -2.38 12.21
N ALA A 38 15.07 -2.42 12.02
CA ALA A 38 14.27 -1.24 11.73
C ALA A 38 14.28 -0.26 12.91
N THR A 39 14.10 -0.77 14.13
CA THR A 39 14.20 0.05 15.36
C THR A 39 15.59 0.64 15.59
N ARG A 40 16.66 -0.07 15.19
CA ARG A 40 18.05 0.38 15.33
C ARG A 40 18.47 1.40 14.26
N THR A 41 17.97 1.26 13.04
CA THR A 41 18.44 2.05 11.88
C THR A 41 17.45 3.12 11.42
N GLY A 42 16.19 3.03 11.83
CA GLY A 42 15.11 3.87 11.32
C GLY A 42 14.82 3.65 9.83
N ARG A 43 15.20 2.49 9.30
CA ARG A 43 15.01 2.13 7.89
C ARG A 43 14.29 0.81 7.77
N TYR A 44 13.56 0.66 6.66
CA TYR A 44 12.68 -0.49 6.45
C TYR A 44 12.92 -1.10 5.08
N GLU A 45 12.99 -2.43 5.01
CA GLU A 45 13.07 -3.14 3.75
C GLU A 45 11.68 -3.23 3.09
N ALA A 46 11.53 -2.58 1.94
CA ALA A 46 10.31 -2.68 1.14
C ALA A 46 10.18 -4.04 0.46
N LEU A 47 8.96 -4.38 0.01
CA LEU A 47 8.70 -5.57 -0.82
C LEU A 47 9.63 -5.67 -2.04
N CYS A 48 10.01 -4.53 -2.62
CA CYS A 48 10.91 -4.48 -3.77
C CYS A 48 12.40 -4.66 -3.43
N GLY A 49 12.75 -4.84 -2.15
CA GLY A 49 14.11 -4.90 -1.61
C GLY A 49 14.77 -3.54 -1.39
N HIS A 50 14.05 -2.42 -1.61
CA HIS A 50 14.59 -1.09 -1.34
C HIS A 50 14.60 -0.80 0.15
N LEU A 51 15.74 -0.32 0.67
CA LEU A 51 15.86 0.12 2.06
C LEU A 51 15.33 1.56 2.21
N VAL A 52 14.06 1.68 2.59
CA VAL A 52 13.33 2.92 2.74
C VAL A 52 13.90 3.75 3.89
N SER A 53 14.31 4.98 3.58
CA SER A 53 14.52 6.03 4.59
C SER A 53 13.25 6.90 4.60
N PRO A 54 12.38 6.78 5.61
CA PRO A 54 11.04 7.36 5.58
C PRO A 54 11.08 8.89 5.50
N ALA A 55 10.24 9.45 4.64
CA ALA A 55 9.97 10.87 4.58
C ALA A 55 9.17 11.33 5.81
N PRO A 56 9.28 12.62 6.19
CA PRO A 56 8.41 13.19 7.21
C PRO A 56 6.94 13.00 6.84
N LEU A 57 6.08 12.70 7.81
CA LEU A 57 4.65 12.50 7.58
C LEU A 57 3.91 13.75 7.05
N VAL A 58 4.54 14.92 7.16
CA VAL A 58 4.03 16.18 6.60
C VAL A 58 4.38 16.36 5.12
N ALA A 59 5.29 15.54 4.59
CA ALA A 59 5.60 15.56 3.16
C ALA A 59 4.47 14.89 2.38
N ALA A 60 4.25 15.35 1.15
CA ALA A 60 3.35 14.68 0.23
C ALA A 60 3.89 13.28 -0.13
N ASP A 61 2.98 12.34 -0.35
CA ASP A 61 3.33 11.00 -0.77
C ASP A 61 4.06 10.99 -2.11
N GLY A 62 5.06 10.11 -2.21
CA GLY A 62 5.78 9.86 -3.44
C GLY A 62 4.93 9.12 -4.47
N THR A 63 5.43 9.07 -5.71
CA THR A 63 4.80 8.22 -6.73
C THR A 63 4.96 6.75 -6.33
N PRO A 64 3.92 5.90 -6.45
CA PRO A 64 4.03 4.48 -6.11
C PRO A 64 5.16 3.78 -6.87
N CYS A 65 5.98 3.05 -6.13
CA CYS A 65 7.00 2.18 -6.70
C CYS A 65 6.34 1.04 -7.48
N ARG A 66 6.62 0.95 -8.79
CA ARG A 66 6.00 -0.04 -9.68
C ARG A 66 6.21 -1.48 -9.22
N ARG A 67 7.42 -1.81 -8.77
CA ARG A 67 7.72 -3.15 -8.22
C ARG A 67 6.90 -3.46 -6.97
N CYS A 68 6.75 -2.50 -6.05
CA CYS A 68 5.91 -2.68 -4.86
C CYS A 68 4.42 -2.84 -5.23
N VAL A 69 3.96 -2.22 -6.32
CA VAL A 69 2.60 -2.42 -6.83
C VAL A 69 2.42 -3.84 -7.39
N GLU A 70 3.39 -4.35 -8.13
CA GLU A 70 3.36 -5.71 -8.71
C GLU A 70 3.45 -6.81 -7.65
N LEU A 71 4.18 -6.57 -6.57
CA LEU A 71 4.41 -7.51 -5.48
C LEU A 71 3.35 -7.45 -4.37
N ASP A 72 2.43 -6.49 -4.42
CA ASP A 72 1.45 -6.29 -3.35
C ASP A 72 0.51 -7.50 -3.23
N PRO A 73 0.49 -8.19 -2.08
CA PRO A 73 -0.42 -9.30 -1.85
C PRO A 73 -1.87 -8.85 -1.58
N THR A 74 -2.09 -7.55 -1.36
CA THR A 74 -3.42 -7.00 -1.11
C THR A 74 -4.27 -7.07 -2.37
N PRO A 75 -5.45 -7.72 -2.35
CA PRO A 75 -6.30 -7.79 -3.51
C PRO A 75 -6.74 -6.38 -3.91
N THR A 76 -6.40 -5.95 -5.13
CA THR A 76 -6.98 -4.74 -5.72
C THR A 76 -8.48 -4.95 -5.83
N VAL A 77 -9.25 -4.33 -4.91
CA VAL A 77 -10.70 -4.22 -5.03
C VAL A 77 -10.98 -3.39 -6.27
N THR A 78 -11.15 -4.07 -7.39
CA THR A 78 -11.51 -3.45 -8.65
C THR A 78 -12.99 -3.09 -8.52
N THR A 79 -13.30 -1.88 -8.04
CA THR A 79 -14.67 -1.38 -8.11
C THR A 79 -15.07 -1.37 -9.58
N PRO A 80 -16.17 -2.05 -9.99
CA PRO A 80 -16.60 -2.02 -11.38
C PRO A 80 -16.92 -0.57 -11.73
N ARG A 81 -16.20 -0.02 -12.73
CA ARG A 81 -16.52 1.29 -13.31
C ARG A 81 -17.97 1.22 -13.79
N ARG A 82 -18.91 1.83 -13.06
CA ARG A 82 -20.27 2.04 -13.54
C ARG A 82 -20.15 2.86 -14.82
N ARG A 83 -20.24 2.19 -15.97
CA ARG A 83 -20.42 2.84 -17.27
C ARG A 83 -21.74 3.61 -17.19
N GLY A 84 -21.65 4.92 -16.92
CA GLY A 84 -22.75 5.85 -17.07
C GLY A 84 -23.15 5.93 -18.53
N GLY A 85 -24.05 5.04 -18.96
CA GLY A 85 -24.78 5.12 -20.22
C GLY A 85 -26.22 5.56 -19.97
N TRP A 86 -26.43 6.78 -19.48
CA TRP A 86 -27.74 7.41 -19.40
C TRP A 86 -27.81 8.41 -20.55
N LEU A 87 -28.00 7.88 -21.75
CA LEU A 87 -28.28 8.69 -22.93
C LEU A 87 -29.73 8.45 -23.35
N GLY A 88 -30.56 9.45 -23.03
CA GLY A 88 -31.65 9.93 -23.88
C GLY A 88 -32.84 9.01 -24.11
N ARG A 89 -33.89 9.16 -23.30
CA ARG A 89 -35.26 8.96 -23.80
C ARG A 89 -35.54 10.08 -24.80
N LEU A 90 -35.64 9.72 -26.09
CA LEU A 90 -36.29 10.51 -27.12
C LEU A 90 -37.82 10.36 -26.98
N LEU A 91 -38.54 11.44 -26.76
CA LEU A 91 -39.95 11.59 -27.11
C LEU A 91 -40.09 12.84 -27.99
N PRO A 92 -40.61 12.73 -29.21
CA PRO A 92 -41.22 13.85 -29.90
C PRO A 92 -42.75 13.67 -30.03
N ALA A 93 -43.41 14.84 -29.93
CA ALA A 93 -44.78 15.24 -30.30
C ALA A 93 -45.97 14.56 -29.59
#